data_AF-A0A1M7GYV2-F1
#
_entry.id   AF-A0A1M7GYV2-F1
#
_cell.length_a   1.000
_cell.length_b   1.000
_cell.length_c   1.000
_cell.angle_alpha   90.00
_cell.angle_beta   90.00
_cell.angle_gamma   90.00
#
_symmetry.space_group_name_H-M   'P 1'
#
loop_
_entity.id
_entity.type
_entity.pdbx_description
1 polymer ?
#
loop_
_entity_poly.entity_id
_entity_poly.type
_entity_poly.pdbx_seq_one_letter_code
_entity_poly.pdbx_strand_id
1 'polypeptide(L)'
;MIPTFIIEWKGPYKKSSETNQTNILYLITGSSKAGRPCKKIRYIGKTGSGCRGRFNKSHPFSTMVGKDKEFWIGRIKKSKSAKKDSSAISRAEKILVHYLTAYKTSFLIDLLNERLKNEPQKAFGVVNRWFKKNGKEYEKYLFPFNLIPDIILWESSKDVLISSDKLYIEKDVE
;
A
#
# COMPACT_ATOMS: atom_id res chain seq x y z
N MET A 1 -10.29 -15.93 -15.02
CA MET A 1 -10.45 -14.62 -14.34
C MET A 1 -9.23 -14.38 -13.47
N ILE A 2 -8.56 -13.25 -13.63
CA ILE A 2 -7.37 -12.89 -12.85
C ILE A 2 -7.81 -12.62 -11.39
N PRO A 3 -7.15 -13.20 -10.36
CA PRO A 3 -7.47 -12.90 -8.96
C PRO A 3 -7.30 -11.42 -8.67
N THR A 4 -8.29 -10.79 -8.03
CA THR A 4 -8.22 -9.35 -7.71
C THR A 4 -8.46 -9.10 -6.22
N PHE A 5 -7.61 -8.29 -5.61
CA PHE A 5 -7.72 -7.89 -4.20
C PHE A 5 -8.05 -6.40 -4.10
N ILE A 6 -9.01 -6.03 -3.26
CA ILE A 6 -9.30 -4.62 -2.96
C ILE A 6 -8.57 -4.27 -1.67
N ILE A 7 -7.76 -3.23 -1.69
CA ILE A 7 -7.04 -2.71 -0.54
C ILE A 7 -7.72 -1.42 -0.11
N GLU A 8 -8.38 -1.46 1.04
CA GLU A 8 -8.98 -0.28 1.64
C GLU A 8 -7.98 0.35 2.62
N TRP A 9 -7.32 1.40 2.16
CA TRP A 9 -6.39 2.19 2.94
C TRP A 9 -7.13 3.15 3.86
N LYS A 10 -6.81 3.13 5.15
CA LYS A 10 -7.31 4.07 6.16
C LYS A 10 -6.16 4.85 6.78
N GLY A 11 -6.32 6.15 6.94
CA GLY A 11 -5.30 7.00 7.55
C GLY A 11 -5.48 8.50 7.27
N PRO A 12 -4.44 9.31 7.54
CA PRO A 12 -3.17 8.92 8.18
C PRO A 12 -3.30 8.82 9.71
N TYR A 13 -2.77 7.75 10.29
CA TYR A 13 -2.57 7.62 11.74
C TYR A 13 -1.20 8.18 12.13
N LYS A 14 -1.09 8.80 13.31
CA LYS A 14 0.17 9.36 13.85
C LYS A 14 0.77 8.47 14.94
N LYS A 15 -0.08 7.72 15.64
CA LYS A 15 0.31 6.81 16.72
C LYS A 15 -0.25 5.41 16.44
N SER A 16 0.54 4.39 16.76
CA SER A 16 0.14 2.99 16.60
C SER A 16 -1.03 2.58 17.50
N SER A 17 -1.29 3.34 18.57
CA SER A 17 -2.42 3.14 19.47
C SER A 17 -3.76 3.58 18.90
N GLU A 18 -3.79 4.32 17.80
CA GLU A 18 -5.04 4.80 17.18
C GLU A 18 -5.80 3.69 16.43
N THR A 19 -5.23 2.49 16.35
CA THR A 19 -5.83 1.33 15.68
C THR A 19 -5.34 0.04 16.33
N ASN A 20 -6.24 -0.94 16.44
CA ASN A 20 -5.94 -2.30 16.91
C ASN A 20 -6.12 -3.34 15.79
N GLN A 21 -6.19 -2.90 14.54
CA GLN A 21 -6.40 -3.82 13.41
C GLN A 21 -5.25 -4.83 13.27
N THR A 22 -5.64 -6.07 12.98
CA THR A 22 -4.78 -7.23 12.75
C THR A 22 -4.96 -7.73 11.31
N ASN A 23 -4.02 -8.57 10.85
CA ASN A 23 -4.02 -9.10 9.48
C ASN A 23 -4.15 -8.02 8.39
N ILE A 24 -3.23 -7.08 8.42
CA ILE A 24 -3.26 -5.87 7.60
C ILE A 24 -2.01 -5.75 6.74
N LEU A 25 -2.16 -4.98 5.67
CA LEU A 25 -1.08 -4.29 4.98
C LEU A 25 -0.92 -2.90 5.62
N TYR A 26 0.27 -2.31 5.59
CA TYR A 26 0.50 -0.96 6.07
C TYR A 26 1.52 -0.21 5.21
N LEU A 27 1.35 1.11 5.12
CA LEU A 27 2.30 2.03 4.52
C LEU A 27 2.82 3.01 5.56
N ILE A 28 4.08 3.40 5.41
CA ILE A 28 4.68 4.46 6.21
C ILE A 28 5.15 5.56 5.29
N THR A 29 4.75 6.77 5.64
CA THR A 29 5.23 7.99 4.99
C THR A 29 5.92 8.89 5.99
N GLY A 30 6.81 9.74 5.50
CA GLY A 30 7.49 10.73 6.33
C GLY A 30 8.79 11.20 5.70
N SER A 31 9.42 12.16 6.35
CA SER A 31 10.74 12.65 6.01
C SER A 31 11.82 11.66 6.44
N SER A 32 12.97 11.69 5.77
CA SER A 32 14.16 10.97 6.26
C SER A 32 14.67 11.68 7.52
N LYS A 33 15.27 10.95 8.46
CA LYS A 33 16.03 11.59 9.56
C LYS A 33 17.33 12.23 9.08
N ALA A 34 17.94 11.68 8.03
CA ALA A 34 19.15 12.20 7.41
C ALA A 34 18.78 12.79 6.04
N GLY A 35 18.79 14.12 5.92
CA GLY A 35 18.55 14.82 4.65
C GLY A 35 17.48 15.92 4.72
N ARG A 36 17.17 16.52 3.56
CA ARG A 36 16.15 17.57 3.45
C ARG A 36 14.76 17.01 3.78
N PRO A 37 13.91 17.76 4.51
CA PRO A 37 12.55 17.33 4.84
C PRO A 37 11.72 17.22 3.56
N CYS A 38 11.45 15.97 3.16
CA CYS A 38 10.59 15.64 2.04
C CYS A 38 9.80 14.37 2.38
N LYS A 39 8.49 14.51 2.42
CA LYS A 39 7.56 13.42 2.75
C LYS A 39 7.49 12.45 1.58
N LYS A 40 7.98 11.23 1.78
CA LYS A 40 7.94 10.16 0.77
C LYS A 40 7.24 8.93 1.31
N ILE A 41 6.91 7.99 0.44
CA ILE A 41 6.61 6.62 0.85
C ILE A 41 7.94 5.95 1.23
N ARG A 42 8.02 5.44 2.46
CA ARG A 42 9.25 4.90 3.06
C ARG A 42 9.20 3.39 3.30
N TYR A 43 8.00 2.85 3.46
CA TYR A 43 7.84 1.44 3.79
C TYR A 43 6.48 0.93 3.37
N ILE A 44 6.45 -0.29 2.86
CA ILE A 44 5.23 -1.10 2.75
C ILE A 44 5.48 -2.36 3.56
N GLY A 45 4.56 -2.72 4.43
CA GLY A 45 4.72 -3.94 5.22
C GLY A 45 3.40 -4.63 5.48
N LYS A 46 3.47 -5.86 5.96
CA LYS A 46 2.31 -6.59 6.47
C LYS A 46 2.49 -7.03 7.91
N THR A 47 1.37 -7.26 8.60
CA THR A 47 1.39 -7.84 9.95
C THR A 47 0.14 -8.65 10.25
N GLY A 48 0.34 -9.85 10.81
CA GLY A 48 -0.73 -10.69 11.35
C GLY A 48 -1.12 -10.29 12.78
N SER A 49 -0.14 -9.93 13.60
CA SER A 49 -0.26 -9.68 15.05
C SER A 49 -0.64 -8.23 15.44
N GLY A 50 -0.92 -7.38 14.45
CA GLY A 50 -1.46 -6.03 14.64
C GLY A 50 -0.44 -4.89 14.70
N CYS A 51 -0.94 -3.66 14.71
CA CYS A 51 -0.15 -2.43 14.57
C CYS A 51 0.74 -2.12 15.78
N ARG A 52 0.21 -2.30 17.00
CA ARG A 52 0.85 -1.81 18.25
C ARG A 52 2.22 -2.43 18.47
N GLY A 53 2.36 -3.73 18.24
CA GLY A 53 3.62 -4.45 18.35
C GLY A 53 4.58 -4.20 17.18
N ARG A 54 4.07 -4.00 15.97
CA ARG A 54 4.92 -3.77 14.78
C ARG A 54 5.49 -2.36 14.70
N PHE A 55 4.76 -1.37 15.20
CA PHE A 55 5.13 0.05 15.14
C PHE A 55 5.89 0.53 16.38
N ASN A 56 6.46 -0.38 17.15
CA ASN A 56 7.34 -0.06 18.28
C ASN A 56 8.78 0.27 17.80
N LYS A 57 9.63 0.67 18.76
CA LYS A 57 10.97 1.24 18.50
C LYS A 57 12.00 0.25 17.90
N SER A 58 11.70 -1.04 17.78
CA SER A 58 12.67 -2.03 17.28
C SER A 58 12.58 -2.27 15.77
N HIS A 59 11.62 -1.68 15.07
CA HIS A 59 11.50 -1.85 13.63
C HIS A 59 12.39 -0.87 12.84
N PRO A 60 13.07 -1.27 11.74
CA PRO A 60 13.95 -0.39 10.96
C PRO A 60 13.37 0.98 10.56
N PHE A 61 12.09 1.07 10.19
CA PHE A 61 11.49 2.38 9.86
C PHE A 61 11.43 3.33 11.07
N SER A 62 11.43 2.83 12.31
CA SER A 62 11.35 3.67 13.51
C SER A 62 12.66 4.45 13.76
N THR A 63 13.78 3.90 13.30
CA THR A 63 15.10 4.53 13.35
C THR A 63 15.37 5.39 12.12
N MET A 64 14.78 5.07 10.96
CA MET A 64 15.08 5.74 9.68
C MET A 64 14.10 6.86 9.28
N VAL A 65 12.84 6.80 9.71
CA VAL A 65 11.82 7.81 9.37
C VAL A 65 11.71 8.87 10.48
N GLY A 66 11.54 10.12 10.07
CA GLY A 66 11.42 11.31 10.92
C GLY A 66 10.28 11.29 11.94
N LYS A 67 10.21 12.36 12.74
CA LYS A 67 9.14 12.55 13.73
C LYS A 67 7.77 12.80 13.09
N ASP A 68 7.76 13.25 11.83
CA ASP A 68 6.59 13.50 10.98
C ASP A 68 6.00 12.23 10.35
N LYS A 69 6.41 11.03 10.81
CA LYS A 69 5.91 9.77 10.27
C LYS A 69 4.40 9.63 10.43
N GLU A 70 3.79 9.10 9.39
CA GLU A 70 2.37 8.74 9.34
C GLU A 70 2.20 7.31 8.86
N PHE A 71 1.16 6.66 9.37
CA PHE A 71 0.82 5.28 9.08
C PHE A 71 -0.51 5.19 8.34
N TRP A 72 -0.57 4.28 7.38
CA TRP A 72 -1.80 3.95 6.66
C TRP A 72 -2.04 2.46 6.77
N ILE A 73 -3.28 2.09 7.04
CA ILE A 73 -3.66 0.70 7.26
C ILE A 73 -4.48 0.22 6.08
N GLY A 74 -3.95 -0.72 5.32
CA GLY A 74 -4.61 -1.38 4.21
C GLY A 74 -5.32 -2.65 4.67
N ARG A 75 -6.65 -2.63 4.68
CA ARG A 75 -7.45 -3.85 4.86
C ARG A 75 -7.71 -4.48 3.50
N ILE A 76 -7.40 -5.77 3.37
CA ILE A 76 -7.68 -6.50 2.14
C ILE A 76 -9.10 -7.07 2.17
N LYS A 77 -9.91 -6.66 1.21
CA LYS A 77 -11.15 -7.31 0.82
C LYS A 77 -10.86 -8.18 -0.40
N LYS A 78 -11.22 -9.46 -0.32
CA LYS A 78 -11.07 -10.39 -1.45
C LYS A 78 -12.29 -10.29 -2.35
N SER A 79 -12.08 -10.12 -3.64
CA SER A 79 -13.15 -10.28 -4.62
C SER A 79 -13.63 -11.75 -4.67
N LYS A 80 -14.75 -12.01 -5.36
CA LYS A 80 -15.22 -13.38 -5.59
C LYS A 80 -14.14 -14.25 -6.25
N SER A 81 -13.34 -13.69 -7.16
CA SER A 81 -12.25 -14.41 -7.86
C SER A 81 -11.06 -14.77 -6.96
N ALA A 82 -10.95 -14.14 -5.79
CA ALA A 82 -9.82 -14.24 -4.87
C ALA A 82 -10.19 -14.86 -3.50
N LYS A 83 -11.43 -15.29 -3.28
CA LYS A 83 -11.98 -15.62 -1.94
C LYS A 83 -11.13 -16.64 -1.17
N LYS A 84 -10.56 -17.64 -1.85
CA LYS A 84 -9.74 -18.72 -1.25
C LYS A 84 -8.23 -18.41 -1.18
N ASP A 85 -7.77 -17.26 -1.67
CA ASP A 85 -6.34 -16.94 -1.68
C ASP A 85 -5.87 -16.50 -0.29
N SER A 86 -5.19 -17.38 0.44
CA SER A 86 -4.61 -17.10 1.77
C SER A 86 -3.37 -16.20 1.69
N SER A 87 -2.76 -16.05 0.51
CA SER A 87 -1.55 -15.27 0.26
C SER A 87 -1.83 -13.81 -0.15
N ALA A 88 -3.10 -13.39 -0.23
CA ALA A 88 -3.54 -12.08 -0.70
C ALA A 88 -2.74 -10.89 -0.14
N ILE A 89 -2.46 -10.87 1.17
CA ILE A 89 -1.67 -9.78 1.81
C ILE A 89 -0.22 -9.78 1.35
N SER A 90 0.41 -10.96 1.25
CA SER A 90 1.78 -11.07 0.74
C SER A 90 1.87 -10.65 -0.72
N ARG A 91 0.87 -11.02 -1.53
CA ARG A 91 0.81 -10.65 -2.95
C ARG A 91 0.59 -9.15 -3.12
N ALA A 92 -0.32 -8.55 -2.34
CA ALA A 92 -0.55 -7.11 -2.34
C ALA A 92 0.71 -6.32 -1.93
N GLU A 93 1.41 -6.73 -0.86
CA GLU A 93 2.70 -6.14 -0.46
C GLU A 93 3.70 -6.19 -1.62
N LYS A 94 3.84 -7.37 -2.24
CA LYS A 94 4.80 -7.63 -3.30
C LYS A 94 4.58 -6.76 -4.54
N ILE A 95 3.35 -6.68 -5.06
CA ILE A 95 3.05 -5.89 -6.27
C ILE A 95 3.21 -4.39 -6.02
N LEU A 96 2.86 -3.91 -4.82
CA LEU A 96 3.02 -2.50 -4.49
C LEU A 96 4.50 -2.12 -4.37
N VAL A 97 5.34 -2.94 -3.72
CA VAL A 97 6.79 -2.69 -3.67
C VAL A 97 7.39 -2.77 -5.07
N HIS A 98 7.08 -3.81 -5.84
CA HIS A 98 7.56 -3.95 -7.22
C HIS A 98 7.19 -2.72 -8.06
N TYR A 99 5.91 -2.31 -8.05
CA TYR A 99 5.44 -1.15 -8.79
C TYR A 99 6.19 0.14 -8.40
N LEU A 100 6.28 0.42 -7.10
CA LEU A 100 6.92 1.64 -6.61
C LEU A 100 8.44 1.67 -6.84
N THR A 101 9.12 0.52 -6.84
CA THR A 101 10.56 0.45 -7.10
C THR A 101 10.89 0.47 -8.59
N ALA A 102 10.09 -0.21 -9.43
CA ALA A 102 10.39 -0.34 -10.86
C ALA A 102 9.84 0.82 -11.71
N TYR A 103 8.73 1.44 -11.32
CA TYR A 103 7.99 2.39 -12.18
C TYR A 103 7.89 3.80 -11.61
N LYS A 104 8.40 4.05 -10.41
CA LYS A 104 8.43 5.41 -9.82
C LYS A 104 9.85 5.87 -9.58
N THR A 105 10.06 7.17 -9.74
CA THR A 105 11.38 7.79 -9.58
C THR A 105 11.84 7.74 -8.13
N SER A 106 13.11 7.37 -7.90
CA SER A 106 13.77 7.33 -6.58
C SER A 106 13.75 8.68 -5.84
N PHE A 107 13.55 9.79 -6.55
CA PHE A 107 13.32 11.08 -5.90
C PHE A 107 12.02 11.12 -5.10
N LEU A 108 10.98 10.39 -5.48
CA LEU A 108 9.66 10.41 -4.85
C LEU A 108 9.42 9.22 -3.89
N ILE A 109 10.17 8.14 -4.08
CA ILE A 109 10.05 6.88 -3.34
C ILE A 109 11.41 6.48 -2.76
N ASP A 110 11.44 6.09 -1.49
CA ASP A 110 12.65 5.58 -0.83
C ASP A 110 12.26 4.43 0.10
N LEU A 111 12.03 3.25 -0.48
CA LEU A 111 11.50 2.09 0.24
C LEU A 111 12.60 1.34 0.97
N LEU A 112 12.50 1.25 2.30
CA LEU A 112 13.48 0.51 3.10
C LEU A 112 13.40 -1.02 2.93
N ASN A 113 12.44 -1.52 2.14
CA ASN A 113 12.21 -2.94 1.89
C ASN A 113 12.30 -3.35 0.41
N GLU A 114 13.16 -2.68 -0.36
CA GLU A 114 13.46 -2.97 -1.77
C GLU A 114 13.86 -4.41 -2.07
N ARG A 115 14.25 -5.22 -1.09
CA ARG A 115 14.45 -6.68 -1.28
C ARG A 115 13.23 -7.40 -1.86
N LEU A 116 12.04 -6.80 -1.76
CA LEU A 116 10.81 -7.30 -2.35
C LEU A 116 10.55 -6.78 -3.78
N LYS A 117 11.51 -6.11 -4.43
CA LYS A 117 11.32 -5.50 -5.76
C LYS A 117 11.12 -6.48 -6.92
N ASN A 118 11.51 -7.75 -6.78
CA ASN A 118 11.36 -8.72 -7.88
C ASN A 118 9.89 -8.85 -8.29
N GLU A 119 9.66 -9.21 -9.54
CA GLU A 119 8.32 -9.35 -10.11
C GLU A 119 7.47 -10.39 -9.35
N PRO A 120 6.14 -10.24 -9.34
CA PRO A 120 5.27 -11.29 -8.85
C PRO A 120 5.27 -12.52 -9.77
N GLN A 121 5.22 -13.72 -9.20
CA GLN A 121 5.29 -14.96 -10.00
C GLN A 121 3.99 -15.36 -10.72
N LYS A 122 2.85 -14.84 -10.29
CA LYS A 122 1.52 -15.24 -10.79
C LYS A 122 0.70 -14.01 -11.07
N ALA A 123 -0.13 -14.04 -12.11
CA ALA A 123 -1.07 -12.96 -12.43
C ALA A 123 -2.07 -12.66 -11.29
N PHE A 124 -2.30 -11.37 -11.03
CA PHE A 124 -3.33 -10.82 -10.14
C PHE A 124 -3.45 -9.31 -10.31
N GLY A 125 -4.54 -8.74 -9.78
CA GLY A 125 -4.69 -7.31 -9.62
C GLY A 125 -4.88 -6.88 -8.16
N VAL A 126 -4.52 -5.63 -7.90
CA VAL A 126 -4.92 -4.89 -6.70
C VAL A 126 -5.70 -3.65 -7.10
N VAL A 127 -6.74 -3.36 -6.33
CA VAL A 127 -7.52 -2.12 -6.43
C VAL A 127 -7.33 -1.34 -5.13
N ASN A 128 -6.73 -0.17 -5.19
CA ASN A 128 -6.50 0.71 -4.06
C ASN A 128 -7.69 1.64 -3.87
N ARG A 129 -8.20 1.72 -2.64
CA ARG A 129 -9.23 2.69 -2.24
C ARG A 129 -8.81 3.39 -0.97
N TRP A 130 -9.03 4.71 -0.90
CA TRP A 130 -8.48 5.54 0.16
C TRP A 130 -9.58 6.16 1.01
N PHE A 131 -9.50 5.95 2.33
CA PHE A 131 -10.50 6.40 3.30
C PHE A 131 -9.86 7.19 4.43
N LYS A 132 -10.58 8.23 4.87
CA LYS A 132 -10.33 8.94 6.12
C LYS A 132 -10.58 8.00 7.30
N LYS A 133 -10.06 8.36 8.49
CA LYS A 133 -10.27 7.58 9.73
C LYS A 133 -11.75 7.35 10.07
N ASN A 134 -12.60 8.32 9.74
CA ASN A 134 -14.05 8.23 9.93
C ASN A 134 -14.77 7.36 8.89
N GLY A 135 -14.03 6.73 7.97
CA GLY A 135 -14.59 5.85 6.94
C GLY A 135 -15.09 6.55 5.68
N LYS A 136 -15.07 7.89 5.63
CA LYS A 136 -15.39 8.62 4.39
C LYS A 136 -14.26 8.45 3.37
N GLU A 137 -14.59 8.32 2.10
CA GLU A 137 -13.61 8.24 1.01
C GLU A 137 -12.86 9.57 0.84
N TYR A 138 -11.61 9.50 0.40
CA TYR A 138 -10.88 10.69 -0.02
C TYR A 138 -11.30 11.08 -1.43
N GLU A 139 -11.84 12.29 -1.59
CA GLU A 139 -12.21 12.85 -2.90
C GLU A 139 -11.00 13.33 -3.72
N LYS A 140 -9.88 13.58 -3.04
CA LYS A 140 -8.61 14.02 -3.66
C LYS A 140 -7.47 13.18 -3.11
N TYR A 141 -6.62 12.68 -4.00
CA TYR A 141 -5.42 11.94 -3.61
C TYR A 141 -4.45 12.86 -2.87
N LEU A 142 -4.07 12.47 -1.66
CA LEU A 142 -3.06 13.15 -0.87
C LEU A 142 -1.67 12.76 -1.38
N PHE A 143 -0.74 13.70 -1.47
CA PHE A 143 0.68 13.35 -1.70
C PHE A 143 1.25 12.69 -0.43
N PRO A 144 2.09 11.63 -0.53
CA PRO A 144 2.61 10.99 -1.74
C PRO A 144 1.77 9.81 -2.27
N PHE A 145 0.51 9.68 -1.90
CA PHE A 145 -0.34 8.52 -2.27
C PHE A 145 -0.86 8.58 -3.70
N ASN A 146 -0.90 9.76 -4.32
CA ASN A 146 -1.10 9.89 -5.76
C ASN A 146 0.00 9.18 -6.58
N LEU A 147 1.07 8.68 -5.95
CA LEU A 147 2.06 7.82 -6.59
C LEU A 147 1.61 6.36 -6.69
N ILE A 148 0.62 5.93 -5.91
CA ILE A 148 0.03 4.59 -5.99
C ILE A 148 -1.25 4.69 -6.82
N PRO A 149 -1.33 4.02 -7.98
CA PRO A 149 -2.49 4.05 -8.86
C PRO A 149 -3.67 3.31 -8.22
N ASP A 150 -4.88 3.64 -8.65
CA ASP A 150 -6.10 2.95 -8.23
C ASP A 150 -6.07 1.47 -8.58
N ILE A 151 -5.51 1.12 -9.73
CA ILE A 151 -5.40 -0.26 -10.20
C ILE A 151 -3.95 -0.58 -10.51
N ILE A 152 -3.51 -1.76 -10.07
CA ILE A 152 -2.29 -2.40 -10.58
C ILE A 152 -2.65 -3.83 -10.92
N LEU A 153 -2.38 -4.24 -12.15
CA LEU A 153 -2.57 -5.60 -12.63
C LEU A 153 -1.24 -6.14 -13.14
N TRP A 154 -0.92 -7.36 -12.72
CA TRP A 154 0.23 -8.12 -13.18
C TRP A 154 -0.24 -9.27 -14.07
N GLU A 155 0.30 -9.35 -15.27
CA GLU A 155 0.10 -10.46 -16.20
C GLU A 155 1.41 -11.24 -16.38
N SER A 156 1.56 -12.32 -15.61
CA SER A 156 2.81 -13.09 -15.56
C SER A 156 3.15 -13.81 -16.87
N SER A 157 2.17 -14.10 -17.74
CA SER A 157 2.45 -14.78 -19.02
C SER A 157 3.09 -13.87 -20.06
N LYS A 158 2.93 -12.55 -19.91
CA LYS A 158 3.46 -11.54 -20.83
C LYS A 158 4.54 -10.67 -20.21
N ASP A 159 4.78 -10.85 -18.91
CA ASP A 159 5.68 -10.01 -18.12
C ASP A 159 5.28 -8.51 -18.16
N VAL A 160 3.95 -8.26 -18.05
CA VAL A 160 3.39 -6.91 -18.19
C VAL A 160 2.73 -6.46 -16.90
N LEU A 161 3.05 -5.23 -16.48
CA LEU A 161 2.32 -4.48 -15.48
C LEU A 161 1.41 -3.44 -16.14
N ILE A 162 0.12 -3.48 -15.79
CA ILE A 162 -0.88 -2.51 -16.22
C ILE A 162 -1.30 -1.70 -15.00
N SER A 163 -1.39 -0.37 -15.12
CA SER A 163 -1.87 0.47 -14.02
C SER A 163 -2.79 1.59 -14.51
N SER A 164 -3.69 2.04 -13.64
CA SER A 164 -4.59 3.16 -13.91
C SER A 164 -4.80 4.00 -12.65
N ASP A 165 -4.67 5.33 -12.78
CA ASP A 165 -4.77 6.29 -11.67
C ASP A 165 -6.20 6.73 -11.36
N LYS A 166 -7.18 6.44 -12.23
CA LYS A 166 -8.58 6.81 -12.02
C LYS A 166 -9.50 5.67 -12.42
N LEU A 167 -10.30 5.23 -11.46
CA LEU A 167 -11.50 4.44 -11.71
C LEU A 167 -12.70 5.36 -11.92
N TYR A 168 -13.27 5.36 -13.13
CA TYR A 168 -14.58 5.93 -13.36
C TYR A 168 -15.63 4.88 -13.00
N ILE A 169 -16.56 5.25 -12.11
CA ILE A 169 -17.76 4.46 -11.88
C ILE A 169 -18.81 5.00 -12.84
N GLU A 170 -18.99 4.31 -13.96
CA GLU A 170 -20.22 4.46 -14.72
C GLU A 170 -21.33 3.84 -13.87
N LYS A 171 -22.26 4.67 -13.40
CA LYS A 171 -23.52 4.15 -12.90
C LYS A 171 -24.28 3.69 -14.13
N ASP A 172 -24.54 2.39 -14.24
CA ASP A 172 -25.61 1.94 -15.12
C ASP A 172 -26.87 2.72 -14.71
N VAL A 173 -27.38 3.50 -15.65
CA VAL A 173 -28.69 4.12 -15.54
C VAL A 173 -29.67 2.98 -15.75
N GLU A 174 -30.26 2.48 -14.66
CA GLU A 174 -31.50 1.69 -14.73
C GLU A 174 -32.63 2.50 -15.35
#